data_AF-A0A484S5R6-F1
#
_entry.id   AF-A0A484S5R6-F1
#
_cell.length_a   1.000
_cell.length_b   1.000
_cell.length_c   1.000
_cell.angle_alpha   90.00
_cell.angle_beta   90.00
_cell.angle_gamma   90.00
#
_symmetry.space_group_name_H-M   'P 1'
#
loop_
_entity.id
_entity.type
_entity.pdbx_description
1 polymer ?
#
loop_
_entity_poly.entity_id
_entity_poly.type
_entity_poly.pdbx_seq_one_letter_code
_entity_poly.pdbx_strand_id
1 'polypeptide(L)'
;MQQHKRWAGFIMGAILVILSAGLWAPAVQAQAWPALRASSDESQVLAAFKKGPYGNMAKGRVARQTVVPGIYAIVDPAGKYAPLFTDAKITKMKNGGSGWLDVASGNPLPAAQVQALRRDMASRIDTGRAIPYQYGQGGKGAILVTAYDCPYCRKLEQELDASAVNAKVYVFPTSLQHNKPGPMALARDIWCSADAATAWKAAILRKEAPAKAAASCTKDARDTSWLMTLFDIKGVPARILPDGRVGMFKVGEL
;
A
#
# COMPACT_ATOMS: atom_id res chain seq x y z
N MET A 1 2.65 -22.70 97.07
CA MET A 1 2.47 -23.98 96.35
C MET A 1 2.24 -23.69 94.87
N GLN A 2 2.98 -24.38 93.97
CA GLN A 2 2.84 -24.46 92.49
C GLN A 2 3.05 -23.15 91.69
N GLN A 3 4.23 -22.88 91.09
CA GLN A 3 4.75 -23.36 89.79
C GLN A 3 3.70 -23.45 88.64
N HIS A 4 3.79 -22.58 87.62
CA HIS A 4 4.36 -22.90 86.30
C HIS A 4 4.04 -21.87 85.17
N LYS A 5 5.03 -21.77 84.26
CA LYS A 5 4.96 -21.51 82.79
C LYS A 5 4.94 -20.06 82.26
N ARG A 6 6.15 -19.66 81.81
CA ARG A 6 6.49 -18.67 80.77
C ARG A 6 5.98 -19.15 79.40
N TRP A 7 5.51 -18.27 78.51
CA TRP A 7 5.66 -18.40 77.04
C TRP A 7 5.72 -17.00 76.40
N ALA A 8 6.72 -16.82 75.53
CA ALA A 8 7.05 -15.60 74.81
C ALA A 8 6.34 -15.57 73.44
N GLY A 9 5.85 -14.41 73.02
CA GLY A 9 5.30 -14.19 71.67
C GLY A 9 6.14 -13.17 70.92
N PHE A 10 6.82 -13.62 69.87
CA PHE A 10 7.54 -12.82 68.87
C PHE A 10 6.53 -12.19 67.89
N ILE A 11 6.65 -10.89 67.62
CA ILE A 11 5.93 -10.19 66.54
C ILE A 11 6.81 -10.24 65.29
N MET A 12 6.35 -10.98 64.27
CA MET A 12 6.98 -11.07 62.96
C MET A 12 6.53 -9.88 62.10
N GLY A 13 7.48 -9.05 61.66
CA GLY A 13 7.25 -7.94 60.74
C GLY A 13 6.99 -8.42 59.31
N ALA A 14 5.97 -7.84 58.67
CA ALA A 14 5.65 -8.08 57.28
C ALA A 14 6.57 -7.25 56.36
N ILE A 15 7.37 -7.93 55.53
CA ILE A 15 8.13 -7.34 54.43
C ILE A 15 7.22 -7.28 53.21
N LEU A 16 6.85 -6.07 52.78
CA LEU A 16 6.20 -5.83 51.50
C LEU A 16 7.24 -5.91 50.37
N VAL A 17 7.18 -6.97 49.57
CA VAL A 17 7.91 -7.08 48.30
C VAL A 17 7.10 -6.34 47.24
N ILE A 18 7.63 -5.21 46.78
CA ILE A 18 7.08 -4.46 45.64
C ILE A 18 7.47 -5.21 44.36
N LEU A 19 6.51 -5.94 43.79
CA LEU A 19 6.61 -6.51 42.44
C LEU A 19 6.61 -5.36 41.42
N SER A 20 7.78 -5.04 40.89
CA SER A 20 7.93 -4.20 39.70
C SER A 20 7.33 -4.93 38.50
N ALA A 21 6.07 -4.60 38.19
CA ALA A 21 5.45 -4.96 36.93
C ALA A 21 6.24 -4.27 35.80
N GLY A 22 7.15 -5.02 35.19
CA GLY A 22 7.81 -4.61 33.96
C GLY A 22 6.73 -4.23 32.95
N LEU A 23 6.81 -3.01 32.43
CA LEU A 23 6.02 -2.55 31.29
C LEU A 23 6.40 -3.42 30.09
N TRP A 24 5.67 -4.51 29.89
CA TRP A 24 5.70 -5.24 28.65
C TRP A 24 5.07 -4.32 27.61
N ALA A 25 5.90 -3.61 26.85
CA ALA A 25 5.46 -3.01 25.61
C ALA A 25 4.88 -4.16 24.77
N PRO A 26 3.56 -4.17 24.47
CA PRO A 26 3.02 -5.23 23.64
C PRO A 26 3.77 -5.16 22.32
N ALA A 27 4.29 -6.30 21.88
CA ALA A 27 4.85 -6.44 20.56
C ALA A 27 3.81 -5.86 19.58
N VAL A 28 4.20 -4.82 18.82
CA VAL A 28 3.36 -4.26 17.77
C VAL A 28 3.13 -5.39 16.78
N GLN A 29 2.03 -6.12 16.97
CA GLN A 29 1.58 -7.14 16.04
C GLN A 29 1.41 -6.41 14.71
N ALA A 30 2.19 -6.83 13.71
CA ALA A 30 2.03 -6.36 12.34
C ALA A 30 0.55 -6.52 12.00
N GLN A 31 -0.16 -5.40 11.92
CA GLN A 31 -1.60 -5.42 11.79
C GLN A 31 -1.92 -6.17 10.49
N ALA A 32 -2.51 -7.36 10.64
CA ALA A 32 -2.90 -8.20 9.52
C ALA A 32 -3.81 -7.38 8.59
N TRP A 33 -3.72 -7.69 7.30
CA TRP A 33 -4.46 -7.03 6.22
C TRP A 33 -5.92 -6.80 6.62
N PRO A 34 -6.52 -5.62 6.35
CA PRO A 34 -7.94 -5.46 6.58
C PRO A 34 -8.68 -6.54 5.80
N ALA A 35 -9.57 -7.27 6.49
CA ALA A 35 -10.44 -8.26 5.90
C ALA A 35 -11.49 -7.53 5.05
N LEU A 36 -11.10 -7.03 3.88
CA LEU A 36 -12.06 -6.49 2.92
C LEU A 36 -12.83 -7.69 2.35
N ARG A 37 -14.16 -7.67 2.37
CA ARG A 37 -14.95 -8.73 1.71
C ARG A 37 -14.65 -8.69 0.21
N ALA A 38 -14.45 -9.86 -0.40
CA ALA A 38 -14.27 -9.91 -1.84
C ALA A 38 -15.58 -9.54 -2.53
N SER A 39 -15.54 -8.77 -3.61
CA SER A 39 -16.74 -8.54 -4.43
C SER A 39 -17.19 -9.83 -5.13
N SER A 40 -18.41 -9.85 -5.67
CA SER A 40 -18.89 -10.94 -6.54
C SER A 40 -17.91 -11.16 -7.70
N ASP A 41 -17.42 -10.07 -8.28
CA ASP A 41 -16.56 -10.07 -9.45
C ASP A 41 -15.17 -10.62 -9.10
N GLU A 42 -14.61 -10.21 -7.96
CA GLU A 42 -13.35 -10.76 -7.44
C GLU A 42 -13.45 -12.28 -7.22
N SER A 43 -14.58 -12.73 -6.66
CA SER A 43 -14.82 -14.16 -6.41
C SER A 43 -14.93 -14.96 -7.72
N GLN A 44 -15.61 -14.40 -8.73
CA GLN A 44 -15.72 -15.00 -10.06
C GLN A 44 -14.37 -15.06 -10.78
N VAL A 45 -13.59 -13.99 -10.74
CA VAL A 45 -12.23 -13.93 -11.33
C VAL A 45 -11.32 -14.97 -10.69
N LEU A 46 -11.34 -15.10 -9.36
CA LEU A 46 -10.55 -16.12 -8.67
C LEU A 46 -10.95 -17.54 -9.10
N ALA A 47 -12.26 -17.80 -9.22
CA ALA A 47 -12.77 -19.09 -9.64
C ALA A 47 -12.39 -19.41 -11.09
N ALA A 48 -12.46 -18.43 -12.00
CA ALA A 48 -12.03 -18.57 -13.39
C ALA A 48 -10.52 -18.83 -13.48
N PHE A 49 -9.70 -18.07 -12.76
CA PHE A 49 -8.26 -18.26 -12.75
C PHE A 49 -7.85 -19.66 -12.26
N LYS A 50 -8.51 -20.17 -11.20
CA LYS A 50 -8.26 -21.52 -10.66
C LYS A 50 -8.55 -22.65 -11.65
N LYS A 51 -9.43 -22.43 -12.64
CA LYS A 51 -9.74 -23.40 -13.70
C LYS A 51 -8.76 -23.35 -14.88
N GLY A 52 -8.00 -22.26 -15.01
CA GLY A 52 -7.05 -22.06 -16.10
C GLY A 52 -5.73 -22.81 -15.92
N PRO A 53 -4.83 -22.74 -16.92
CA PRO A 53 -3.54 -23.46 -16.91
C PRO A 53 -2.63 -23.10 -15.73
N TYR A 54 -2.81 -21.92 -15.12
CA TYR A 54 -2.04 -21.43 -13.99
C TYR A 54 -2.79 -21.54 -12.65
N GLY A 55 -3.92 -22.25 -12.60
CA GLY A 55 -4.81 -22.28 -11.44
C GLY A 55 -4.16 -22.72 -10.13
N ASN A 56 -3.16 -23.61 -10.19
CA ASN A 56 -2.39 -24.04 -9.03
C ASN A 56 -1.68 -22.88 -8.30
N MET A 57 -1.32 -21.82 -9.02
CA MET A 57 -0.68 -20.64 -8.43
C MET A 57 -1.63 -19.84 -7.53
N ALA A 58 -2.95 -20.03 -7.66
CA ALA A 58 -3.98 -19.36 -6.85
C ALA A 58 -4.36 -20.13 -5.57
N LYS A 59 -3.68 -21.25 -5.26
CA LYS A 59 -3.93 -22.01 -4.03
C LYS A 59 -3.69 -21.14 -2.79
N GLY A 60 -4.69 -21.05 -1.91
CA GLY A 60 -4.63 -20.21 -0.70
C GLY A 60 -4.66 -18.70 -0.96
N ARG A 61 -4.81 -18.27 -2.20
CA ARG A 61 -4.86 -16.84 -2.59
C ARG A 61 -6.28 -16.32 -2.71
N VAL A 62 -6.41 -15.00 -2.63
CA VAL A 62 -7.65 -14.26 -2.86
C VAL A 62 -7.48 -13.32 -4.05
N ALA A 63 -8.55 -13.04 -4.80
CA ALA A 63 -8.52 -12.03 -5.84
C ALA A 63 -8.96 -10.67 -5.28
N ARG A 64 -8.40 -9.60 -5.85
CA ARG A 64 -8.70 -8.20 -5.53
C ARG A 64 -8.70 -7.38 -6.80
N GLN A 65 -9.66 -6.49 -6.97
CA GLN A 65 -9.57 -5.49 -8.01
C GLN A 65 -8.48 -4.47 -7.63
N THR A 66 -7.62 -4.15 -8.59
CA THR A 66 -6.60 -3.12 -8.41
C THR A 66 -7.19 -1.72 -8.58
N VAL A 67 -6.38 -0.68 -8.37
CA VAL A 67 -6.73 0.71 -8.76
C VAL A 67 -6.90 0.89 -10.27
N VAL A 68 -6.62 -0.13 -11.09
CA VAL A 68 -6.95 -0.19 -12.50
C VAL A 68 -8.18 -1.11 -12.65
N PRO A 69 -9.41 -0.58 -12.78
CA PRO A 69 -10.62 -1.38 -12.91
C PRO A 69 -10.50 -2.38 -14.05
N GLY A 70 -10.93 -3.62 -13.84
CA GLY A 70 -10.79 -4.72 -14.81
C GLY A 70 -9.40 -5.39 -14.84
N ILE A 71 -8.45 -4.92 -14.03
CA ILE A 71 -7.21 -5.63 -13.68
C ILE A 71 -7.32 -6.10 -12.22
N TYR A 72 -7.03 -7.37 -12.01
CA TYR A 72 -7.16 -8.04 -10.73
C TYR A 72 -5.80 -8.55 -10.25
N ALA A 73 -5.56 -8.43 -8.95
CA ALA A 73 -4.43 -9.03 -8.26
C ALA A 73 -4.90 -10.29 -7.51
N ILE A 74 -4.26 -11.43 -7.77
CA ILE A 74 -4.42 -12.67 -7.02
C ILE A 74 -3.29 -12.75 -6.00
N VAL A 75 -3.65 -12.46 -4.76
CA VAL A 75 -2.72 -12.17 -3.67
C VAL A 75 -2.75 -13.26 -2.62
N ASP A 76 -1.57 -13.60 -2.11
CA ASP A 76 -1.44 -14.47 -0.95
C ASP A 76 -1.69 -13.65 0.33
N PRO A 77 -2.74 -13.95 1.13
CA PRO A 77 -3.04 -13.29 2.40
C PRO A 77 -1.86 -13.15 3.36
N ALA A 78 -0.93 -14.12 3.34
CA ALA A 78 0.23 -14.11 4.21
C ALA A 78 1.37 -13.22 3.69
N GLY A 79 1.28 -12.71 2.46
CA GLY A 79 2.31 -11.90 1.82
C GLY A 79 3.61 -12.66 1.50
N LYS A 80 3.60 -14.00 1.54
CA LYS A 80 4.78 -14.83 1.25
C LYS A 80 5.12 -14.82 -0.23
N TYR A 81 4.11 -14.72 -1.09
CA TYR A 81 4.29 -14.73 -2.54
C TYR A 81 3.91 -13.40 -3.18
N ALA A 82 4.65 -13.03 -4.24
CA ALA A 82 4.32 -11.89 -5.07
C ALA A 82 2.90 -12.03 -5.68
N PRO A 83 2.18 -10.91 -5.87
CA PRO A 83 0.87 -10.93 -6.50
C PRO A 83 0.95 -11.43 -7.94
N LEU A 84 -0.07 -12.17 -8.39
CA LEU A 84 -0.31 -12.41 -9.81
C LEU A 84 -1.30 -11.35 -10.29
N PHE A 85 -1.09 -10.78 -11.46
CA PHE A 85 -2.05 -9.87 -12.07
C PHE A 85 -2.70 -10.53 -13.27
N THR A 86 -3.96 -10.23 -13.50
CA THR A 86 -4.71 -10.73 -14.66
C THR A 86 -5.82 -9.76 -15.05
N ASP A 87 -6.24 -9.78 -16.31
CA ASP A 87 -7.47 -9.12 -16.73
C ASP A 87 -8.70 -9.95 -16.35
N ALA A 88 -9.89 -9.33 -16.36
CA ALA A 88 -11.14 -10.00 -15.97
C ALA A 88 -11.41 -11.32 -16.71
N LYS A 89 -10.94 -11.45 -17.96
CA LYS A 89 -11.14 -12.62 -18.82
C LYS A 89 -10.06 -13.70 -18.68
N ILE A 90 -9.04 -13.46 -17.86
CA ILE A 90 -7.89 -14.38 -17.69
C ILE A 90 -7.19 -14.65 -19.03
N THR A 91 -7.08 -13.64 -19.88
CA THR A 91 -6.38 -13.73 -21.17
C THR A 91 -4.92 -13.31 -21.05
N LYS A 92 -4.62 -12.42 -20.11
CA LYS A 92 -3.28 -11.91 -19.83
C LYS A 92 -2.95 -12.15 -18.39
N MET A 93 -1.69 -12.47 -18.10
CA MET A 93 -1.20 -12.51 -16.73
C MET A 93 0.20 -11.96 -16.56
N LYS A 94 0.51 -11.54 -15.34
CA LYS A 94 1.85 -11.10 -14.92
C LYS A 94 2.13 -11.68 -13.53
N ASN A 95 3.29 -12.26 -13.31
CA ASN A 95 3.69 -12.81 -12.01
C ASN A 95 4.69 -11.88 -11.33
N GLY A 96 4.23 -11.11 -10.35
CA GLY A 96 5.05 -10.09 -9.70
C GLY A 96 5.65 -9.13 -10.73
N GLY A 97 6.96 -8.92 -10.68
CA GLY A 97 7.70 -8.05 -11.60
C GLY A 97 8.02 -8.64 -12.98
N SER A 98 7.50 -9.81 -13.34
CA SER A 98 7.75 -10.45 -14.65
C SER A 98 7.17 -9.66 -15.82
N GLY A 99 7.50 -10.04 -17.06
CA GLY A 99 6.74 -9.59 -18.23
C GLY A 99 5.28 -10.08 -18.20
N TRP A 100 4.43 -9.44 -19.01
CA TRP A 100 3.08 -9.94 -19.27
C TRP A 100 3.15 -11.15 -20.22
N LEU A 101 2.23 -12.08 -20.01
CA LEU A 101 2.10 -13.34 -20.72
C LEU A 101 0.68 -13.51 -21.25
N ASP A 102 0.56 -14.06 -22.46
CA ASP A 102 -0.69 -14.58 -22.99
C ASP A 102 -1.00 -15.93 -22.32
N VAL A 103 -2.15 -16.01 -21.65
CA VAL A 103 -2.49 -17.18 -20.82
C VAL A 103 -2.74 -18.44 -21.66
N ALA A 104 -3.28 -18.28 -22.87
CA ALA A 104 -3.64 -19.41 -23.73
C ALA A 104 -2.39 -20.10 -24.31
N SER A 105 -1.45 -19.32 -24.81
CA SER A 105 -0.21 -19.82 -25.43
C SER A 105 0.92 -20.03 -24.43
N GLY A 106 0.88 -19.39 -23.26
CA GLY A 106 1.98 -19.40 -22.29
C GLY A 106 3.20 -18.59 -22.74
N ASN A 107 3.08 -17.79 -23.79
CA ASN A 107 4.17 -17.00 -24.33
C ASN A 107 4.17 -15.56 -23.79
N PRO A 108 5.34 -14.91 -23.66
CA PRO A 108 5.41 -13.49 -23.37
C PRO A 108 4.65 -12.66 -24.41
N LEU A 109 3.92 -11.63 -23.96
CA LEU A 109 3.27 -10.71 -24.87
C LEU A 109 4.31 -9.89 -25.66
N PRO A 110 4.11 -9.69 -26.98
CA PRO A 110 4.94 -8.78 -27.76
C PRO A 110 4.93 -7.36 -27.17
N ALA A 111 6.05 -6.64 -27.30
CA ALA A 111 6.21 -5.31 -26.72
C ALA A 111 5.10 -4.32 -27.13
N ALA A 112 4.64 -4.38 -28.38
CA ALA A 112 3.54 -3.55 -28.86
C ALA A 112 2.21 -3.83 -28.13
N GLN A 113 1.93 -5.10 -27.81
CA GLN A 113 0.74 -5.49 -27.06
C GLN A 113 0.86 -5.10 -25.58
N VAL A 114 2.05 -5.23 -24.99
CA VAL A 114 2.31 -4.72 -23.63
C VAL A 114 2.10 -3.21 -23.55
N GLN A 115 2.57 -2.47 -24.56
CA GLN A 115 2.40 -1.02 -24.61
C GLN A 115 0.92 -0.63 -24.80
N ALA A 116 0.18 -1.35 -25.64
CA ALA A 116 -1.26 -1.14 -25.78
C ALA A 116 -2.00 -1.42 -24.47
N LEU A 117 -1.64 -2.50 -23.76
CA LEU A 117 -2.20 -2.82 -22.45
C LEU A 117 -1.89 -1.72 -21.42
N ARG A 118 -0.65 -1.21 -21.37
CA ARG A 118 -0.28 -0.13 -20.45
C ARG A 118 -1.04 1.17 -20.72
N ARG A 119 -1.23 1.52 -21.99
CA ARG A 119 -2.03 2.68 -22.39
C ARG A 119 -3.48 2.55 -21.91
N ASP A 120 -4.07 1.39 -22.17
CA ASP A 120 -5.41 1.07 -21.71
C ASP A 120 -5.51 1.13 -20.18
N MET A 121 -4.59 0.47 -19.46
CA MET A 121 -4.52 0.54 -17.99
C MET A 121 -4.39 1.99 -17.48
N ALA A 122 -3.54 2.82 -18.10
CA ALA A 122 -3.33 4.21 -17.68
C ALA A 122 -4.60 5.07 -17.82
N SER A 123 -5.37 4.86 -18.88
CA SER A 123 -6.61 5.60 -19.15
C SER A 123 -7.72 5.35 -18.12
N ARG A 124 -7.64 4.24 -17.38
CA ARG A 124 -8.64 3.81 -16.41
C ARG A 124 -8.14 3.75 -14.97
N ILE A 125 -6.94 4.26 -14.65
CA ILE A 125 -6.49 4.38 -13.25
C ILE A 125 -7.56 5.16 -12.47
N ASP A 126 -8.10 4.55 -11.42
CA ASP A 126 -9.12 5.14 -10.55
C ASP A 126 -8.48 6.22 -9.68
N THR A 127 -8.54 7.46 -10.18
CA THR A 127 -8.05 8.64 -9.47
C THR A 127 -8.86 8.97 -8.22
N GLY A 128 -10.08 8.46 -8.08
CA GLY A 128 -10.90 8.62 -6.88
C GLY A 128 -10.30 7.88 -5.67
N ARG A 129 -9.41 6.93 -5.91
CA ARG A 129 -8.65 6.24 -4.86
C ARG A 129 -7.35 6.95 -4.51
N ALA A 130 -6.88 7.93 -5.28
CA ALA A 130 -5.64 8.67 -4.99
C ALA A 130 -5.84 9.80 -3.95
N ILE A 131 -4.75 10.39 -3.47
CA ILE A 131 -4.80 11.69 -2.78
C ILE A 131 -4.86 12.77 -3.86
N PRO A 132 -5.95 13.54 -4.01
CA PRO A 132 -5.98 14.65 -4.94
C PRO A 132 -5.17 15.82 -4.37
N TYR A 133 -4.29 16.38 -5.18
CA TYR A 133 -3.52 17.56 -4.84
C TYR A 133 -3.60 18.59 -5.97
N GLN A 134 -3.82 19.85 -5.63
CA GLN A 134 -3.93 20.95 -6.57
C GLN A 134 -2.78 21.95 -6.33
N TYR A 135 -1.95 22.13 -7.35
CA TYR A 135 -0.97 23.22 -7.42
C TYR A 135 -1.55 24.31 -8.33
N GLY A 136 -1.52 25.57 -7.87
CA GLY A 136 -2.08 26.70 -8.61
C GLY A 136 -3.58 26.56 -8.91
N GLN A 137 -4.00 27.16 -10.03
CA GLN A 137 -5.39 27.21 -10.52
C GLN A 137 -5.51 26.41 -11.83
N GLY A 138 -5.79 25.11 -11.76
CA GLY A 138 -6.07 24.25 -12.92
C GLY A 138 -4.94 23.29 -13.31
N GLY A 139 -4.88 22.89 -14.58
CA GLY A 139 -3.83 22.01 -15.13
C GLY A 139 -4.28 20.59 -15.46
N LYS A 140 -3.45 19.87 -16.24
CA LYS A 140 -3.71 18.48 -16.61
C LYS A 140 -3.51 17.56 -15.39
N GLY A 141 -4.35 16.52 -15.31
CA GLY A 141 -4.24 15.48 -14.31
C GLY A 141 -3.00 14.61 -14.52
N ALA A 142 -2.11 14.54 -13.53
CA ALA A 142 -0.96 13.65 -13.53
C ALA A 142 -1.08 12.59 -12.43
N ILE A 143 -0.83 11.32 -12.76
CA ILE A 143 -0.71 10.24 -11.77
C ILE A 143 0.72 10.27 -11.22
N LEU A 144 0.89 10.44 -9.91
CA LEU A 144 2.20 10.48 -9.25
C LEU A 144 2.30 9.36 -8.21
N VAL A 145 3.30 8.50 -8.36
CA VAL A 145 3.72 7.54 -7.34
C VAL A 145 4.92 8.11 -6.60
N THR A 146 4.79 8.29 -5.29
CA THR A 146 5.76 9.04 -4.48
C THR A 146 5.79 8.52 -3.04
N ALA A 147 6.94 8.66 -2.38
CA ALA A 147 7.16 8.16 -1.02
C ALA A 147 7.39 9.28 -0.01
N TYR A 148 6.73 9.20 1.14
CA TYR A 148 6.82 10.25 2.18
C TYR A 148 8.20 10.31 2.85
N ASP A 149 8.96 9.20 2.81
CA ASP A 149 10.29 9.04 3.40
C ASP A 149 11.43 9.12 2.35
N CYS A 150 11.13 9.57 1.13
CA CYS A 150 12.07 9.66 0.01
C CYS A 150 12.62 11.10 -0.17
N PRO A 151 13.95 11.33 -0.09
CA PRO A 151 14.54 12.66 -0.23
C PRO A 151 14.27 13.32 -1.59
N TYR A 152 14.35 12.57 -2.69
CA TYR A 152 14.04 13.10 -4.03
C TYR A 152 12.57 13.46 -4.19
N CYS A 153 11.69 12.70 -3.55
CA CYS A 153 10.25 12.94 -3.53
C CYS A 153 9.93 14.22 -2.75
N ARG A 154 10.59 14.42 -1.61
CA ARG A 154 10.51 15.68 -0.84
C ARG A 154 11.00 16.87 -1.66
N LYS A 155 12.12 16.72 -2.38
CA LYS A 155 12.64 17.77 -3.25
C LYS A 155 11.63 18.14 -4.34
N LEU A 156 11.03 17.15 -5.01
CA LEU A 156 9.97 17.39 -5.98
C LEU A 156 8.80 18.15 -5.37
N GLU A 157 8.34 17.76 -4.17
CA GLU A 157 7.24 18.45 -3.49
C GLU A 157 7.59 19.92 -3.18
N GLN A 158 8.82 20.20 -2.74
CA GLN A 158 9.31 21.57 -2.53
C GLN A 158 9.37 22.38 -3.82
N GLU A 159 9.84 21.77 -4.92
CA GLU A 159 9.90 22.41 -6.24
C GLU A 159 8.48 22.71 -6.76
N LEU A 160 7.52 21.81 -6.57
CA LEU A 160 6.12 22.03 -6.92
C LEU A 160 5.50 23.18 -6.11
N ASP A 161 5.75 23.22 -4.79
CA ASP A 161 5.25 24.27 -3.89
C ASP A 161 5.85 25.65 -4.19
N ALA A 162 7.13 25.70 -4.58
CA ALA A 162 7.80 26.94 -4.94
C ALA A 162 7.46 27.41 -6.35
N SER A 163 6.93 26.52 -7.19
CA SER A 163 6.62 26.83 -8.59
C SER A 163 5.23 27.45 -8.75
N ALA A 164 5.08 28.32 -9.75
CA ALA A 164 3.80 28.88 -10.15
C ALA A 164 3.03 27.94 -11.12
N VAL A 165 3.28 26.63 -11.08
CA VAL A 165 2.62 25.69 -12.00
C VAL A 165 1.15 25.49 -11.61
N ASN A 166 0.32 25.32 -12.65
CA ASN A 166 -1.06 24.90 -12.49
C ASN A 166 -1.11 23.41 -12.81
N ALA A 167 -1.29 22.57 -11.80
CA ALA A 167 -1.37 21.13 -11.97
C ALA A 167 -2.31 20.47 -10.99
N LYS A 168 -3.05 19.46 -11.49
CA LYS A 168 -3.78 18.52 -10.65
C LYS A 168 -2.99 17.21 -10.59
N VAL A 169 -2.55 16.83 -9.40
CA VAL A 169 -1.78 15.62 -9.18
C VAL A 169 -2.60 14.63 -8.37
N TYR A 170 -2.63 13.38 -8.83
CA TYR A 170 -3.25 12.26 -8.12
C TYR A 170 -2.15 11.41 -7.52
N VAL A 171 -1.91 11.62 -6.23
CA VAL A 171 -0.82 10.97 -5.49
C VAL A 171 -1.25 9.58 -5.02
N PHE A 172 -0.46 8.59 -5.41
CA PHE A 172 -0.46 7.24 -4.85
C PHE A 172 0.74 7.13 -3.90
N PRO A 173 0.51 7.27 -2.57
CA PRO A 173 1.60 7.34 -1.59
C PRO A 173 2.20 5.95 -1.32
N THR A 174 3.50 5.91 -1.02
CA THR A 174 4.22 4.71 -0.57
C THR A 174 5.36 5.05 0.40
N SER A 175 6.20 4.08 0.71
CA SER A 175 7.45 4.23 1.46
C SER A 175 8.59 3.52 0.73
N LEU A 176 9.82 4.04 0.84
CA LEU A 176 11.01 3.33 0.37
C LEU A 176 11.22 2.01 1.13
N GLN A 177 10.71 1.92 2.35
CA GLN A 177 10.71 0.72 3.19
C GLN A 177 9.43 -0.11 3.03
N HIS A 178 8.98 -0.28 1.79
CA HIS A 178 7.74 -0.99 1.44
C HIS A 178 7.68 -2.46 1.90
N ASN A 179 8.82 -3.06 2.23
CA ASN A 179 8.91 -4.41 2.79
C ASN A 179 8.63 -4.47 4.31
N LYS A 180 8.51 -3.32 4.98
CA LYS A 180 8.23 -3.24 6.42
C LYS A 180 6.76 -2.88 6.66
N PRO A 181 6.04 -3.58 7.55
CA PRO A 181 4.61 -3.30 7.82
C PRO A 181 4.35 -1.89 8.34
N GLY A 182 5.20 -1.37 9.23
CA GLY A 182 5.03 -0.05 9.86
C GLY A 182 5.01 1.11 8.86
N PRO A 183 6.05 1.27 8.02
CA PRO A 183 6.09 2.32 7.01
C PRO A 183 4.93 2.28 6.02
N MET A 184 4.49 1.08 5.60
CA MET A 184 3.31 0.94 4.73
C MET A 184 2.01 1.29 5.46
N ALA A 185 1.90 0.97 6.74
CA ALA A 185 0.76 1.40 7.55
C ALA A 185 0.70 2.93 7.70
N LEU A 186 1.85 3.59 7.85
CA LEU A 186 1.92 5.05 7.88
C LEU A 186 1.50 5.67 6.53
N ALA A 187 1.96 5.12 5.40
CA ALA A 187 1.48 5.55 4.08
C ALA A 187 -0.05 5.41 3.95
N ARG A 188 -0.63 4.31 4.44
CA ARG A 188 -2.09 4.13 4.53
C ARG A 188 -2.74 5.19 5.41
N ASP A 189 -2.17 5.47 6.58
CA ASP A 189 -2.75 6.43 7.53
C ASP A 189 -2.79 7.86 6.96
N ILE A 190 -1.75 8.27 6.24
CA ILE A 190 -1.74 9.51 5.46
C ILE A 190 -2.87 9.50 4.41
N TRP A 191 -2.97 8.42 3.65
CA TRP A 191 -3.95 8.27 2.57
C TRP A 191 -5.41 8.23 3.03
N CYS A 192 -5.62 7.74 4.25
CA CYS A 192 -6.92 7.60 4.89
C CYS A 192 -7.27 8.77 5.82
N SER A 193 -6.41 9.79 5.94
CA SER A 193 -6.68 10.97 6.75
C SER A 193 -7.91 11.72 6.22
N ALA A 194 -8.65 12.38 7.11
CA ALA A 194 -9.84 13.16 6.75
C ALA A 194 -9.51 14.24 5.70
N ASP A 195 -8.36 14.89 5.88
CA ASP A 195 -7.71 15.72 4.85
C ASP A 195 -6.37 15.07 4.44
N ALA A 196 -6.45 14.19 3.45
CA ALA A 196 -5.29 13.45 2.97
C ALA A 196 -4.24 14.35 2.28
N ALA A 197 -4.64 15.49 1.71
CA ALA A 197 -3.70 16.42 1.05
C ALA A 197 -2.84 17.14 2.09
N THR A 198 -3.48 17.66 3.15
CA THR A 198 -2.77 18.28 4.27
C THR A 198 -1.87 17.27 5.01
N ALA A 199 -2.38 16.06 5.27
CA ALA A 199 -1.61 15.00 5.90
C ALA A 199 -0.40 14.57 5.04
N TRP A 200 -0.57 14.46 3.72
CA TRP A 200 0.52 14.17 2.79
C TRP A 200 1.62 15.21 2.88
N LYS A 201 1.28 16.50 2.79
CA LYS A 201 2.26 17.59 2.91
C LYS A 201 3.01 17.58 4.23
N ALA A 202 2.27 17.40 5.33
CA ALA A 202 2.86 17.29 6.65
C ALA A 202 3.90 16.16 6.73
N ALA A 203 3.55 14.98 6.23
CA ALA A 203 4.43 13.83 6.22
C ALA A 203 5.65 14.04 5.31
N ILE A 204 5.45 14.43 4.04
CA ILE A 204 6.54 14.51 3.07
C ILE A 204 7.45 15.73 3.30
N LEU A 205 6.95 16.87 3.78
CA LEU A 205 7.77 18.08 3.98
C LEU A 205 8.31 18.21 5.40
N ARG A 206 7.57 17.73 6.42
CA ARG A 206 7.93 17.93 7.84
C ARG A 206 8.15 16.64 8.62
N LYS A 207 7.96 15.48 7.98
CA LYS A 207 8.07 14.15 8.64
C LYS A 207 7.04 13.97 9.77
N GLU A 208 5.89 14.65 9.64
CA GLU A 208 4.83 14.58 10.65
C GLU A 208 3.95 13.34 10.46
N ALA A 209 3.82 12.60 11.56
CA ALA A 209 2.87 11.52 11.81
C ALA A 209 1.39 11.95 11.69
N PRO A 210 0.51 11.52 10.76
CA PRO A 210 -0.92 11.72 10.98
C PRO A 210 -1.42 10.78 12.08
N ALA A 211 -2.64 11.02 12.57
CA ALA A 211 -3.32 10.07 13.41
C ALA A 211 -3.55 8.73 12.67
N LYS A 212 -3.63 7.64 13.43
CA LYS A 212 -3.95 6.32 12.88
C LYS A 212 -5.31 6.37 12.16
N ALA A 213 -5.37 5.82 10.96
CA ALA A 213 -6.62 5.78 10.21
C ALA A 213 -7.69 4.95 10.90
N ALA A 214 -8.96 5.33 10.67
CA ALA A 214 -10.11 4.53 11.08
C ALA A 214 -10.04 3.13 10.45
N ALA A 215 -10.47 2.11 11.20
CA ALA A 215 -10.52 0.74 10.72
C ALA A 215 -11.46 0.54 9.51
N SER A 216 -12.39 1.48 9.30
CA SER A 216 -13.30 1.52 8.15
C SER A 216 -12.62 2.01 6.86
N CYS A 217 -11.39 2.52 6.90
CA CYS A 217 -10.72 2.96 5.69
C CYS A 217 -10.45 1.76 4.78
N THR A 218 -10.97 1.85 3.55
CA THR A 218 -10.84 0.81 2.53
C THR A 218 -9.63 1.01 1.62
N LYS A 219 -8.94 2.15 1.72
CA LYS A 219 -7.72 2.41 0.95
C LYS A 219 -6.59 1.52 1.45
N ASP A 220 -5.84 0.99 0.50
CA ASP A 220 -4.81 0.01 0.77
C ASP A 220 -3.47 0.49 0.22
N ALA A 221 -2.46 0.66 1.08
CA ALA A 221 -1.13 1.07 0.63
C ALA A 221 -0.53 0.08 -0.42
N ARG A 222 -1.04 -1.16 -0.49
CA ARG A 222 -0.67 -2.13 -1.52
C ARG A 222 -1.16 -1.75 -2.91
N ASP A 223 -2.19 -0.94 -3.04
CA ASP A 223 -2.64 -0.41 -4.33
C ASP A 223 -1.52 0.32 -5.05
N THR A 224 -0.75 1.14 -4.31
CA THR A 224 0.44 1.81 -4.85
C THR A 224 1.49 0.78 -5.28
N SER A 225 1.76 -0.25 -4.47
CA SER A 225 2.72 -1.31 -4.83
C SER A 225 2.29 -2.11 -6.06
N TRP A 226 0.99 -2.36 -6.22
CA TRP A 226 0.45 -3.01 -7.42
C TRP A 226 0.57 -2.10 -8.64
N LEU A 227 0.27 -0.82 -8.50
CA LEU A 227 0.45 0.15 -9.58
C LEU A 227 1.92 0.22 -10.01
N MET A 228 2.85 0.24 -9.06
CA MET A 228 4.28 0.16 -9.35
C MET A 228 4.65 -1.11 -10.11
N THR A 229 4.06 -2.24 -9.75
CA THR A 229 4.33 -3.52 -10.43
C THR A 229 3.73 -3.56 -11.84
N LEU A 230 2.48 -3.13 -12.01
CA LEU A 230 1.77 -3.12 -13.30
C LEU A 230 2.46 -2.24 -14.35
N PHE A 231 3.00 -1.11 -13.92
CA PHE A 231 3.71 -0.15 -14.77
C PHE A 231 5.24 -0.30 -14.74
N ASP A 232 5.76 -1.31 -14.05
CA ASP A 232 7.19 -1.58 -13.91
C ASP A 232 8.01 -0.38 -13.36
N ILE A 233 7.40 0.38 -12.44
CA ILE A 233 8.04 1.48 -11.72
C ILE A 233 9.11 0.91 -10.78
N LYS A 234 10.37 1.27 -11.03
CA LYS A 234 11.53 0.80 -10.22
C LYS A 234 11.98 1.80 -9.15
N GLY A 235 11.50 3.04 -9.21
CA GLY A 235 11.88 4.09 -8.28
C GLY A 235 10.83 5.21 -8.24
N VAL A 236 10.92 6.05 -7.22
CA VAL A 236 10.04 7.19 -6.98
C VAL A 236 10.88 8.47 -6.79
N PRO A 237 10.37 9.67 -7.12
CA PRO A 237 9.03 9.93 -7.65
C PRO A 237 8.90 9.50 -9.12
N ALA A 238 7.75 8.93 -9.48
CA ALA A 238 7.46 8.48 -10.83
C ALA A 238 6.06 8.90 -11.26
N ARG A 239 5.90 9.31 -12.52
CA ARG A 239 4.61 9.61 -13.11
C ARG A 239 4.21 8.58 -14.15
N ILE A 240 2.91 8.30 -14.23
CA ILE A 240 2.32 7.49 -15.29
C ILE A 240 1.66 8.44 -16.29
N LEU A 241 2.11 8.36 -17.54
CA LEU A 241 1.61 9.17 -18.64
C LEU A 241 0.31 8.58 -19.22
N PRO A 242 -0.54 9.39 -19.89
CA PRO A 242 -1.77 8.90 -20.53
C PRO A 242 -1.54 7.79 -21.57
N ASP A 243 -0.34 7.71 -22.15
CA ASP A 243 0.04 6.66 -23.09
C ASP A 243 0.57 5.38 -22.42
N GLY A 244 0.59 5.32 -21.10
CA GLY A 244 1.07 4.16 -20.33
C GLY A 244 2.58 4.11 -20.10
N ARG A 245 3.35 5.08 -20.59
CA ARG A 245 4.77 5.19 -20.25
C ARG A 245 4.96 5.73 -18.84
N VAL A 246 6.05 5.31 -18.21
CA VAL A 246 6.50 5.85 -16.92
C VAL A 246 7.64 6.83 -17.18
N GLY A 247 7.58 7.98 -16.51
CA GLY A 247 8.65 8.97 -16.55
C GLY A 247 8.99 9.49 -15.17
N MET A 248 10.14 10.13 -15.04
CA MET A 248 10.40 10.98 -13.89
C MET A 248 9.48 12.20 -13.95
N PHE A 249 8.98 12.64 -12.79
CA PHE A 249 8.18 13.84 -12.71
C PHE A 249 9.10 15.06 -12.87
N LYS A 250 8.76 15.98 -13.80
CA LYS A 250 9.45 17.27 -13.94
C LYS A 250 8.43 18.39 -13.89
N VAL A 251 8.69 19.40 -13.07
CA VAL A 251 7.77 20.52 -12.82
C VAL A 251 7.37 21.25 -14.10
N GLY A 252 8.31 21.47 -15.03
CA GLY A 252 8.03 22.15 -16.30
C GLY A 252 7.28 21.32 -17.36
N GLU A 253 6.91 20.06 -17.05
CA GLU A 253 6.19 19.18 -17.97
C GLU A 253 4.70 19.01 -17.58
N LEU A 254 4.16 19.99 -16.84
CA LEU A 254 2.78 20.10 -16.37
C LEU A 254 1.95 21.12 -17.14
#